data_AF-A0A9E4C5Z5-F1
#
_entry.id   AF-A0A9E4C5Z5-F1
#
_cell.length_a   1.000
_cell.length_b   1.000
_cell.length_c   1.000
_cell.angle_alpha   90.00
_cell.angle_beta   90.00
_cell.angle_gamma   90.00
#
_symmetry.space_group_name_H-M   'P 1'
#
loop_
_entity.id
_entity.type
_entity.pdbx_description
1 polymer ?
#
loop_
_entity_poly.entity_id
_entity_poly.type
_entity_poly.pdbx_seq_one_letter_code
_entity_poly.pdbx_strand_id
1 'polypeptide(L)'
;MKTILSRIGVAMLFTFVATSASAAISTEEIARLGKDLTPLGAERAGNAAGSIPEWKGGITSPPAGYKVGDHHPDPYPGDKPLFTITRANLDKHRGKLSAGLQKMLELYPT
;
A
#
# COMPACT_ATOMS: atom_id res chain seq x y z
N MET A 1 8.16 -26.64 -49.33
CA MET A 1 6.90 -26.93 -48.60
C MET A 1 7.14 -27.45 -47.17
N LYS A 2 8.03 -28.44 -46.96
CA LYS A 2 8.36 -29.00 -45.63
C LYS A 2 8.89 -27.99 -44.59
N THR A 3 9.64 -26.97 -45.02
CA THR A 3 10.20 -25.91 -44.15
C THR A 3 9.18 -24.84 -43.73
N ILE A 4 8.11 -24.65 -44.51
CA ILE A 4 7.02 -23.72 -44.20
C ILE A 4 6.05 -24.34 -43.19
N LEU A 5 5.74 -25.64 -43.33
CA LEU A 5 4.93 -26.39 -42.35
C LEU A 5 5.60 -26.45 -40.97
N SER A 6 6.93 -26.61 -40.92
CA SER A 6 7.69 -26.66 -39.65
C SER A 6 7.66 -25.32 -38.91
N ARG A 7 7.69 -24.18 -39.62
CA ARG A 7 7.60 -22.83 -39.02
C ARG A 7 6.21 -22.51 -38.47
N ILE A 8 5.15 -22.99 -39.11
CA ILE A 8 3.76 -22.85 -38.63
C ILE A 8 3.54 -23.70 -37.38
N GLY A 9 4.12 -24.91 -37.32
CA GLY A 9 4.05 -25.78 -36.13
C GLY A 9 4.73 -25.18 -34.90
N VAL A 10 5.86 -24.49 -35.07
CA VAL A 10 6.54 -23.79 -33.97
C VAL A 10 5.76 -22.55 -33.51
N ALA A 11 5.10 -21.82 -34.42
CA ALA A 11 4.26 -20.67 -34.07
C ALA A 11 2.97 -21.06 -33.32
N MET A 12 2.37 -22.22 -33.62
CA MET A 12 1.21 -22.74 -32.86
C MET A 12 1.58 -23.27 -31.47
N LEU A 13 2.82 -23.71 -31.27
CA LEU A 13 3.29 -24.18 -29.96
C LEU A 13 3.54 -23.02 -28.98
N PHE A 14 3.91 -21.85 -29.48
CA PHE A 14 4.11 -20.64 -28.66
C PHE A 14 2.81 -19.95 -28.24
N THR A 15 1.70 -20.11 -28.98
CA THR A 15 0.39 -19.52 -28.62
C THR A 15 -0.39 -20.32 -27.58
N PHE A 16 -0.05 -21.60 -27.35
CA PHE A 16 -0.71 -22.43 -26.34
C PHE A 16 -0.23 -22.18 -24.90
N VAL A 17 0.87 -21.42 -24.72
CA VAL A 17 1.39 -21.02 -23.40
C VAL A 17 0.83 -19.67 -22.94
N ALA A 18 -0.17 -19.12 -23.62
CA ALA A 18 -1.02 -18.07 -23.06
C ALA A 18 -1.98 -18.68 -22.02
N THR A 19 -1.42 -19.30 -20.98
CA THR A 19 -2.20 -19.76 -19.82
C THR A 19 -2.83 -18.54 -19.19
N SER A 20 -4.16 -18.52 -19.17
CA SER A 20 -4.97 -17.59 -18.39
C SER A 20 -4.40 -17.53 -16.98
N ALA A 21 -3.84 -16.39 -16.57
CA ALA A 21 -3.43 -16.19 -15.19
C ALA A 21 -4.68 -16.32 -14.32
N SER A 22 -4.79 -17.40 -13.56
CA SER A 22 -5.84 -17.56 -12.57
C SER A 22 -5.50 -16.63 -11.41
N ALA A 23 -6.00 -15.40 -11.49
CA ALA A 23 -5.83 -14.37 -10.46
C ALA A 23 -6.90 -14.47 -9.34
N ALA A 24 -7.65 -15.58 -9.30
CA ALA A 24 -8.61 -15.84 -8.24
C ALA A 24 -7.85 -16.20 -6.96
N ILE A 25 -8.13 -15.45 -5.89
CA ILE A 25 -7.62 -15.75 -4.56
C ILE A 25 -8.27 -17.04 -4.03
N SER A 26 -7.49 -17.81 -3.28
CA SER A 26 -7.93 -19.06 -2.68
C SER A 26 -8.92 -18.84 -1.53
N THR A 27 -9.70 -19.87 -1.18
CA THR A 27 -10.60 -19.85 -0.02
C THR A 27 -9.85 -19.61 1.28
N GLU A 28 -8.61 -20.10 1.36
CA GLU A 28 -7.72 -19.94 2.50
C GLU A 28 -7.27 -18.49 2.64
N GLU A 29 -6.94 -17.81 1.54
CA GLU A 29 -6.58 -16.39 1.53
C GLU A 29 -7.76 -15.50 1.93
N ILE A 30 -8.95 -15.80 1.43
CA ILE A 30 -10.18 -15.08 1.83
C ILE A 30 -10.42 -15.24 3.33
N ALA A 31 -10.19 -16.45 3.87
CA ALA A 31 -10.41 -16.74 5.29
C ALA A 31 -9.47 -15.98 6.25
N ARG A 32 -8.45 -15.28 5.73
CA ARG A 32 -7.55 -14.39 6.49
C ARG A 32 -8.15 -12.99 6.69
N LEU A 33 -9.04 -12.54 5.81
CA LEU A 33 -9.73 -11.27 5.95
C LEU A 33 -10.55 -11.27 7.26
N GLY A 34 -10.44 -10.20 8.03
CA GLY A 34 -11.11 -10.12 9.33
C GLY A 34 -10.34 -10.80 10.48
N LYS A 35 -9.33 -11.63 10.18
CA LYS A 35 -8.43 -12.27 11.15
C LYS A 35 -7.09 -11.55 11.20
N ASP A 36 -6.05 -12.10 10.59
CA ASP A 36 -4.71 -11.49 10.51
C ASP A 36 -4.63 -10.37 9.46
N LEU A 37 -5.60 -10.29 8.55
CA LEU A 37 -5.77 -9.16 7.63
C LEU A 37 -6.95 -8.27 8.05
N THR A 38 -6.87 -6.98 7.73
CA THR A 38 -8.00 -6.04 7.78
C THR A 38 -9.04 -6.44 6.72
N PRO A 39 -10.29 -5.92 6.79
CA PRO A 39 -11.29 -6.18 5.76
C PRO A 39 -10.85 -5.75 4.34
N LEU A 40 -9.86 -4.85 4.25
CA LEU A 40 -9.29 -4.38 2.98
C LEU A 40 -8.02 -5.16 2.56
N GLY A 41 -7.63 -6.19 3.31
CA GLY A 41 -6.49 -7.05 2.99
C GLY A 41 -5.11 -6.56 3.47
N ALA A 42 -5.04 -5.46 4.22
CA ALA A 42 -3.78 -5.04 4.86
C ALA A 42 -3.45 -5.91 6.08
N GLU A 43 -2.17 -6.05 6.44
CA GLU A 43 -1.78 -6.67 7.71
C GLU A 43 -2.44 -5.93 8.89
N ARG A 44 -3.03 -6.69 9.82
CA ARG A 44 -3.69 -6.10 11.00
C ARG A 44 -2.70 -5.75 12.10
N ALA A 45 -1.63 -6.54 12.21
CA ALA A 45 -0.63 -6.38 13.26
C ALA A 45 0.09 -5.03 13.15
N GLY A 46 0.48 -4.48 14.30
CA GLY A 46 1.41 -3.36 14.35
C GLY A 46 2.81 -3.75 13.84
N ASN A 47 3.67 -2.78 13.60
CA ASN A 47 5.04 -3.06 13.16
C ASN A 47 5.95 -3.46 14.33
N ALA A 48 7.01 -4.20 14.04
CA ALA A 48 7.98 -4.64 15.05
C ALA A 48 8.68 -3.48 15.78
N ALA A 49 8.77 -2.30 15.15
CA ALA A 49 9.34 -1.10 15.75
C ALA A 49 8.40 -0.42 16.77
N GLY A 50 7.15 -0.86 16.90
CA GLY A 50 6.15 -0.30 17.82
C GLY A 50 5.65 1.10 17.45
N SER A 51 6.02 1.61 16.27
CA SER A 51 5.61 2.94 15.80
C SER A 51 4.26 2.94 15.09
N ILE A 52 3.79 1.77 14.63
CA ILE A 52 2.48 1.57 14.02
C ILE A 52 1.72 0.61 14.94
N PRO A 53 0.61 1.04 15.57
CA PRO A 53 -0.19 0.17 16.43
C PRO A 53 -0.99 -0.85 15.60
N GLU A 54 -1.46 -1.91 16.27
CA GLU A 54 -2.45 -2.83 15.69
C GLU A 54 -3.70 -2.07 15.21
N TRP A 55 -4.24 -2.48 14.06
CA TRP A 55 -5.49 -1.93 13.55
C TRP A 55 -6.69 -2.42 14.38
N LYS A 56 -7.43 -1.49 14.98
CA LYS A 56 -8.57 -1.77 15.88
C LYS A 56 -9.96 -1.41 15.31
N GLY A 57 -10.06 -1.17 14.00
CA GLY A 57 -11.34 -0.80 13.37
C GLY A 57 -11.39 0.62 12.79
N GLY A 58 -10.43 1.49 13.12
CA GLY A 58 -10.43 2.88 12.67
C GLY A 58 -11.52 3.71 13.36
N ILE A 59 -12.09 4.69 12.65
CA ILE A 59 -13.12 5.60 13.16
C ILE A 59 -14.50 4.97 12.89
N THR A 60 -15.16 4.49 13.93
CA THR A 60 -16.48 3.81 13.84
C THR A 60 -17.65 4.72 14.24
N SER A 61 -17.38 5.94 14.67
CA SER A 61 -18.40 6.93 15.04
C SER A 61 -17.88 8.33 14.76
N PRO A 62 -18.75 9.31 14.47
CA PRO A 62 -18.32 10.68 14.21
C PRO A 62 -17.57 11.27 15.41
N PRO A 63 -16.52 12.09 15.19
CA PRO A 63 -15.86 12.81 16.26
C PRO A 63 -16.83 13.72 17.01
N ALA A 64 -16.53 13.98 18.28
CA ALA A 64 -17.35 14.85 19.11
C ALA A 64 -17.55 16.22 18.45
N GLY A 65 -18.81 16.66 18.38
CA GLY A 65 -19.17 17.96 17.81
C GLY A 65 -19.43 17.99 16.30
N TYR A 66 -19.17 16.90 15.57
CA TYR A 66 -19.50 16.82 14.15
C TYR A 66 -21.02 16.76 13.91
N LYS A 67 -21.52 17.54 12.95
CA LYS A 67 -22.87 17.42 12.40
C LYS A 67 -22.81 17.18 10.90
N VAL A 68 -23.83 16.51 10.36
CA VAL A 68 -23.94 16.26 8.92
C VAL A 68 -23.98 17.60 8.18
N GLY A 69 -23.04 17.78 7.24
CA GLY A 69 -22.85 19.02 6.49
C GLY A 69 -21.66 19.87 6.97
N ASP A 70 -21.10 19.59 8.15
CA ASP A 70 -19.90 20.26 8.63
C ASP A 70 -18.64 19.78 7.88
N HIS A 71 -17.60 20.61 7.93
CA HIS A 71 -16.26 20.15 7.60
C HIS A 71 -15.84 19.06 8.61
N HIS A 72 -15.28 17.95 8.11
CA HIS A 72 -14.81 16.87 8.97
C HIS A 72 -13.73 17.40 9.94
N PRO A 73 -13.96 17.31 11.26
CA PRO A 73 -12.94 17.69 12.23
C PRO A 73 -11.80 16.67 12.21
N ASP A 74 -10.63 17.10 12.71
CA ASP A 74 -9.54 16.16 12.98
C ASP A 74 -9.97 15.19 14.09
N PRO A 75 -10.00 13.88 13.82
CA PRO A 75 -10.34 12.87 14.83
C PRO A 75 -9.26 12.67 15.90
N TYR A 76 -8.03 13.16 15.68
CA TYR A 76 -6.88 12.97 16.58
C TYR A 76 -6.19 14.30 16.94
N PRO A 77 -6.91 15.31 17.48
CA PRO A 77 -6.37 16.65 17.67
C PRO A 77 -5.25 16.74 18.73
N GLY A 78 -5.10 15.70 19.55
CA GLY A 78 -4.05 15.61 20.57
C GLY A 78 -2.76 14.96 20.07
N ASP A 79 -2.76 14.35 18.89
CA ASP A 79 -1.61 13.64 18.37
C ASP A 79 -0.53 14.64 17.92
N LYS A 80 0.72 14.32 18.29
CA LYS A 80 1.87 15.16 17.94
C LYS A 80 2.63 14.53 16.78
N PRO A 81 3.12 15.33 15.81
CA PRO A 81 4.01 14.83 14.79
C PRO A 81 5.23 14.15 15.42
N LEU A 82 5.54 12.94 14.97
CA LEU A 82 6.76 12.23 15.40
C LEU A 82 8.03 12.88 14.84
N PHE A 83 7.94 13.39 13.61
CA PHE A 83 9.04 14.06 12.91
C PHE A 83 8.51 15.16 12.00
N THR A 84 9.24 16.26 11.92
CA THR A 84 9.12 17.25 10.84
C THR A 84 10.43 17.23 10.07
N ILE A 85 10.41 16.61 8.90
CA ILE A 85 11.62 16.46 8.08
C ILE A 85 11.71 17.64 7.13
N THR A 86 12.80 18.39 7.23
CA THR A 86 13.12 19.54 6.40
C THR A 86 14.45 19.29 5.69
N ARG A 87 14.81 20.17 4.77
CA ARG A 87 16.15 20.12 4.14
C ARG A 87 17.27 20.15 5.17
N ALA A 88 17.11 20.90 6.27
CA ALA A 88 18.14 21.08 7.29
C ALA A 88 18.42 19.82 8.13
N ASN A 89 17.45 18.89 8.23
CA ASN A 89 17.62 17.65 9.01
C ASN A 89 17.52 16.38 8.15
N LEU A 90 17.49 16.51 6.82
CA LEU A 90 17.33 15.42 5.86
C LEU A 90 18.30 14.27 6.13
N ASP A 91 19.58 14.57 6.37
CA ASP A 91 20.61 13.53 6.55
C ASP A 91 20.34 12.61 7.75
N LYS A 92 19.66 13.11 8.79
CA LYS A 92 19.25 12.31 9.96
C LYS A 92 18.06 11.38 9.67
N HIS A 93 17.30 11.66 8.61
CA HIS A 93 16.02 11.02 8.33
C HIS A 93 15.90 10.42 6.93
N ARG A 94 17.00 10.29 6.16
CA ARG A 94 16.96 9.76 4.77
C ARG A 94 16.25 8.41 4.69
N GLY A 95 16.48 7.52 5.66
CA GLY A 95 15.83 6.21 5.74
C GLY A 95 14.31 6.24 5.97
N LYS A 96 13.72 7.41 6.23
CA LYS A 96 12.26 7.59 6.37
C LYS A 96 11.60 8.12 5.09
N LEU A 97 12.38 8.48 4.07
CA LEU A 97 11.90 9.10 2.84
C LEU A 97 12.31 8.28 1.62
N SER A 98 11.41 8.17 0.64
CA SER A 98 11.76 7.64 -0.67
C SER A 98 12.81 8.54 -1.35
N ALA A 99 13.58 7.98 -2.29
CA ALA A 99 14.59 8.75 -3.03
C ALA A 99 14.01 10.01 -3.69
N GLY A 100 12.77 9.94 -4.19
CA GLY A 100 12.06 11.08 -4.77
C GLY A 100 11.80 12.21 -3.77
N LEU A 101 11.34 11.89 -2.56
CA LEU A 101 11.11 12.89 -1.51
C LEU A 101 12.41 13.51 -0.99
N GLN A 102 13.47 12.70 -0.87
CA GLN A 102 14.80 13.22 -0.55
C GLN A 102 15.25 14.22 -1.61
N LYS A 103 15.07 13.89 -2.89
CA LYS A 103 15.48 14.77 -3.99
C LYS A 103 14.65 16.05 -4.07
N MET A 104 13.35 15.97 -3.78
CA MET A 104 12.48 17.14 -3.70
C MET A 104 12.98 18.13 -2.65
N LEU A 105 13.32 17.67 -1.43
CA LEU A 105 13.84 18.53 -0.36
C LEU A 105 15.22 19.14 -0.69
N GLU A 106 16.04 18.46 -1.50
CA GLU A 106 17.32 18.99 -1.97
C GLU A 106 17.15 20.11 -3.01
N LEU A 107 16.19 19.94 -3.93
CA LEU A 107 15.97 20.83 -5.07
C LEU A 107 15.13 22.05 -4.74
N TYR A 108 14.13 21.90 -3.86
CA TYR A 108 13.16 22.95 -3.57
C TYR A 108 13.30 23.41 -2.10
N PRO A 109 13.96 24.54 -1.86
CA PRO A 109 14.02 25.13 -0.52
C PRO A 109 12.64 25.65 -0.11
N THR A 110 12.18 25.22 1.06
CA THR A 110 11.03 25.75 1.81
C THR A 110 11.52 26.32 3.13
#